data_AF-N1PJ48-F1
#
_entry.id   AF-N1PJ48-F1
#
_cell.length_a   1.000
_cell.length_b   1.000
_cell.length_c   1.000
_cell.angle_alpha   90.00
_cell.angle_beta   90.00
_cell.angle_gamma   90.00
#
_symmetry.space_group_name_H-M   'P 1'
#
loop_
_entity.id
_entity.type
_entity.pdbx_description
1 polymer ?
#
loop_
_entity_poly.entity_id
_entity_poly.type
_entity_poly.pdbx_seq_one_letter_code
_entity_poly.pdbx_strand_id
1 'polypeptide(L)'
;MPSAKLRLYVALYPSGVVNNEERRDRAEKFNRYHWGLLIGPKNEGSNQVPGKRYHVKNTPVDGWKYEEVELDNVRNTNSLLARILIAKVEDLTRLTTILRSVPVVQDDPNWRCRTWIATALSVLERDGKAVGTSQLN
;
A
#
# COMPACT_ATOMS: atom_id res chain seq x y z
N MET A 1 5.85 -27.54 7.13
CA MET A 1 5.39 -26.95 5.85
C MET A 1 6.27 -25.75 5.55
N PRO A 2 6.81 -25.56 4.33
CA PRO A 2 7.55 -24.34 4.07
C PRO A 2 6.59 -23.16 4.30
N SER A 3 7.01 -22.20 5.12
CA SER A 3 6.33 -20.91 5.25
C SER A 3 5.99 -20.41 3.85
N ALA A 4 4.72 -20.09 3.59
CA ALA A 4 4.32 -19.55 2.31
C ALA A 4 5.19 -18.32 2.04
N LYS A 5 6.08 -18.39 1.04
CA LYS A 5 7.00 -17.28 0.75
C LYS A 5 6.16 -16.09 0.32
N LEU A 6 6.08 -15.07 1.16
CA LEU A 6 5.24 -13.90 0.90
C LEU A 6 6.01 -12.84 0.09
N ARG A 7 5.23 -11.99 -0.57
CA ARG A 7 5.67 -10.91 -1.45
C ARG A 7 4.96 -9.62 -1.07
N LEU A 8 5.73 -8.55 -0.99
CA LEU A 8 5.23 -7.20 -0.76
C LEU A 8 5.17 -6.46 -2.10
N TYR A 9 4.02 -5.88 -2.40
CA TYR A 9 3.78 -5.10 -3.60
C TYR A 9 3.34 -3.68 -3.23
N VAL A 10 3.73 -2.70 -4.04
CA VAL A 10 3.04 -1.41 -4.11
C VAL A 10 1.92 -1.52 -5.12
N ALA A 11 0.71 -1.11 -4.76
CA ALA A 11 -0.47 -1.16 -5.62
C ALA A 11 -1.01 0.25 -5.91
N LEU A 12 -1.44 0.43 -7.15
CA LEU A 12 -1.97 1.69 -7.68
C LEU A 12 -3.42 1.50 -8.13
N TYR A 13 -4.26 2.46 -7.75
CA TYR A 13 -5.68 2.50 -8.04
C TYR A 13 -6.06 3.89 -8.56
N PRO A 14 -7.16 4.07 -9.31
CA PRO A 14 -7.77 5.38 -9.48
C PRO A 14 -8.21 5.90 -8.11
N SER A 15 -8.12 7.20 -7.86
CA SER A 15 -8.58 7.79 -6.59
C SER A 15 -10.10 7.79 -6.42
N GLY A 16 -10.84 7.60 -7.51
CA GLY A 16 -12.31 7.75 -7.52
C GLY A 16 -12.80 9.19 -7.45
N VAL A 17 -11.89 10.17 -7.39
CA VAL A 17 -12.23 11.60 -7.40
C VAL A 17 -12.44 12.05 -8.85
N VAL A 18 -13.70 12.32 -9.20
CA VAL A 18 -14.11 12.89 -10.49
C VAL A 18 -13.87 14.41 -10.52
N ASN A 19 -13.68 14.99 -11.71
CA ASN A 19 -13.50 16.43 -11.96
C ASN A 19 -12.27 17.10 -11.31
N ASN A 20 -11.16 16.37 -11.15
CA ASN A 20 -9.91 16.94 -10.63
C ASN A 20 -9.06 17.66 -11.72
N GLU A 21 -9.62 17.88 -12.91
CA GLU A 21 -8.95 18.50 -14.05
C GLU A 21 -9.14 20.03 -14.12
N GLU A 22 -10.20 20.57 -13.50
CA GLU A 22 -10.56 22.00 -13.59
C GLU A 22 -9.90 22.92 -12.56
N ARG A 23 -9.17 22.39 -11.57
CA ARG A 23 -8.44 23.21 -10.59
C ARG A 23 -7.03 23.49 -11.10
N ARG A 24 -6.86 24.65 -11.74
CA ARG A 24 -5.63 25.15 -12.40
C ARG A 24 -4.52 25.60 -11.43
N ASP A 25 -4.62 25.19 -10.17
CA ASP A 25 -3.75 25.55 -9.07
C ASP A 25 -2.72 24.44 -8.90
N ARG A 26 -1.45 24.73 -9.21
CA ARG A 26 -0.34 23.77 -9.39
C ARG A 26 -0.08 22.77 -8.24
N ALA A 27 -0.72 22.89 -7.08
CA ALA A 27 -0.55 22.00 -5.93
C ALA A 27 -1.64 20.91 -5.77
N GLU A 28 -2.87 21.12 -6.27
CA GLU A 28 -3.98 20.15 -6.07
C GLU A 28 -4.02 19.00 -7.11
N LYS A 29 -3.19 19.09 -8.15
CA LYS A 29 -3.15 18.19 -9.34
C LYS A 29 -2.84 16.70 -9.08
N PHE A 30 -2.58 16.29 -7.84
CA PHE A 30 -1.97 14.98 -7.55
C PHE A 30 -2.87 13.91 -6.94
N ASN A 31 -4.15 14.19 -6.70
CA ASN A 31 -5.09 13.18 -6.16
C ASN A 31 -5.71 12.30 -7.26
N ARG A 32 -4.98 11.98 -8.34
CA ARG A 32 -5.48 11.12 -9.43
C ARG A 32 -5.42 9.64 -9.09
N TYR A 33 -4.49 9.27 -8.21
CA TYR A 33 -4.26 7.87 -7.85
C TYR A 33 -4.33 7.67 -6.35
N HIS A 34 -4.86 6.51 -5.97
CA HIS A 34 -4.78 5.97 -4.64
C HIS A 34 -3.70 4.89 -4.57
N TRP A 35 -2.97 4.86 -3.46
CA TRP A 35 -1.82 3.98 -3.26
C TRP A 35 -2.05 3.07 -2.06
N GLY A 36 -1.61 1.83 -2.17
CA GLY A 36 -1.65 0.86 -1.09
C GLY A 36 -0.48 -0.13 -1.18
N LEU A 37 -0.33 -0.94 -0.13
CA LEU A 37 0.54 -2.10 -0.14
C LEU A 37 -0.31 -3.37 -0.21
N LEU A 38 0.16 -4.36 -0.96
CA LEU A 38 -0.42 -5.70 -0.97
C LEU A 38 0.60 -6.70 -0.45
N ILE A 39 0.14 -7.64 0.36
CA ILE A 39 0.89 -8.84 0.72
C ILE A 39 0.16 -10.04 0.15
N GLY A 40 0.89 -10.86 -0.60
CA GLY A 40 0.35 -12.10 -1.18
C GLY A 40 1.41 -13.20 -1.29
N PRO A 41 0.99 -14.42 -1.63
CA PRO A 41 1.91 -15.54 -1.82
C PRO A 41 2.80 -15.34 -3.05
N LYS A 42 4.01 -15.90 -3.02
CA LYS A 42 4.93 -15.95 -4.18
C LYS A 42 4.30 -16.69 -5.36
N ASN A 43 3.58 -17.78 -5.09
CA ASN A 43 2.92 -18.55 -6.13
C ASN A 43 1.46 -18.10 -6.22
N GLU A 44 1.08 -17.63 -7.40
CA GLU A 44 -0.23 -17.06 -7.67
C GLU A 44 -0.96 -17.80 -8.79
N GLY A 45 -0.59 -19.07 -9.03
CA GLY A 45 -1.19 -19.91 -10.08
C GLY A 45 -2.60 -20.43 -9.76
N SER A 46 -3.04 -20.33 -8.51
CA SER A 46 -4.39 -20.75 -8.08
C SER A 46 -5.46 -19.76 -8.54
N ASN A 47 -6.72 -20.22 -8.66
CA ASN A 47 -7.86 -19.36 -9.01
C ASN A 47 -8.05 -18.23 -7.98
N GLN A 48 -7.96 -18.56 -6.70
CA GLN A 48 -7.92 -17.61 -5.59
C GLN A 48 -6.49 -17.43 -5.10
N VAL A 49 -6.11 -16.18 -4.81
CA VAL A 49 -4.76 -15.82 -4.37
C VAL A 49 -4.90 -14.90 -3.16
N PRO A 50 -5.28 -15.47 -2.00
CA PRO A 50 -5.63 -14.68 -0.83
C PRO A 50 -4.44 -13.86 -0.33
N GLY A 51 -4.74 -12.74 0.29
CA GLY A 51 -3.73 -11.85 0.85
C GLY A 51 -4.36 -10.64 1.53
N LYS A 52 -3.57 -9.60 1.74
CA LYS A 52 -4.01 -8.43 2.51
C LYS A 52 -3.61 -7.13 1.85
N ARG A 53 -4.48 -6.12 1.92
CA ARG A 53 -4.20 -4.74 1.55
C ARG A 53 -4.04 -3.87 2.77
N TYR A 54 -3.02 -3.03 2.73
CA TYR A 54 -2.73 -2.01 3.73
C TYR A 54 -2.73 -0.66 3.04
N HIS A 55 -3.58 0.25 3.49
CA HIS A 55 -3.62 1.60 2.92
C HIS A 55 -4.22 2.59 3.90
N VAL A 56 -4.11 3.86 3.56
CA VAL A 56 -4.86 4.93 4.21
C VAL A 56 -5.85 5.53 3.22
N LYS A 57 -7.07 5.83 3.66
CA LYS A 57 -8.08 6.51 2.85
C LYS A 57 -8.60 7.72 3.60
N ASN A 58 -9.00 8.76 2.86
CA ASN A 58 -9.67 9.91 3.46
C ASN A 58 -11.18 9.76 3.29
N THR A 59 -11.95 9.86 4.36
CA THR A 59 -13.42 9.93 4.29
C THR A 59 -13.88 11.32 4.74
N PRO A 60 -15.01 11.83 4.19
CA PRO A 60 -15.53 13.13 4.62
C PRO A 60 -15.88 13.22 6.11
N VAL A 61 -16.12 12.08 6.76
CA VAL A 61 -16.58 12.02 8.16
C VAL A 61 -15.43 11.75 9.13
N ASP A 62 -14.54 10.80 8.81
CA ASP A 62 -13.51 10.32 9.73
C ASP A 62 -12.11 10.91 9.43
N GLY A 63 -11.98 11.67 8.35
CA GLY A 63 -10.68 12.10 7.84
C GLY A 63 -9.85 10.93 7.33
N TRP A 64 -8.53 11.03 7.49
CA TRP A 64 -7.61 9.96 7.08
C TRP A 64 -7.68 8.77 8.03
N LYS A 65 -7.81 7.55 7.49
CA LYS A 65 -7.89 6.32 8.27
C LYS A 65 -7.05 5.22 7.64
N TYR A 66 -6.30 4.52 8.48
CA TYR A 66 -5.59 3.30 8.12
C TYR A 66 -6.54 2.10 8.09
N GLU A 67 -6.41 1.26 7.07
CA GLU A 67 -7.18 0.04 6.90
C GLU A 67 -6.29 -1.15 6.54
N GLU A 68 -6.60 -2.29 7.17
CA GLU A 68 -6.12 -3.62 6.81
C GLU A 68 -7.31 -4.42 6.28
N VAL A 69 -7.25 -4.79 5.02
CA VAL A 69 -8.38 -5.46 4.34
C VAL A 69 -7.91 -6.82 3.85
N GLU A 70 -8.56 -7.88 4.31
CA GLU A 70 -8.38 -9.22 3.75
C GLU A 70 -8.93 -9.24 2.31
N LEU A 71 -8.21 -9.91 1.42
CA LEU A 71 -8.53 -10.01 0.01
C LEU A 71 -8.59 -11.48 -0.39
N ASP A 72 -9.64 -11.85 -1.12
CA ASP A 72 -9.74 -13.19 -1.71
C ASP A 72 -8.72 -13.39 -2.84
N ASN A 73 -8.32 -12.31 -3.50
CA ASN A 73 -7.38 -12.35 -4.61
C ASN A 73 -6.59 -11.05 -4.78
N VAL A 74 -5.27 -11.11 -4.49
CA VAL A 74 -4.35 -9.96 -4.64
C VAL A 74 -4.04 -9.59 -6.08
N ARG A 75 -4.42 -10.42 -7.06
CA ARG A 75 -4.16 -10.16 -8.49
C ARG A 75 -5.19 -9.21 -9.11
N ASN A 76 -6.40 -9.16 -8.58
CA ASN A 76 -7.54 -8.49 -9.21
C ASN A 76 -8.44 -7.80 -8.16
N THR A 77 -7.84 -7.06 -7.23
CA THR A 77 -8.62 -6.18 -6.34
C THR A 77 -9.41 -5.15 -7.15
N ASN A 78 -10.58 -4.73 -6.66
CA ASN A 78 -11.43 -3.75 -7.36
C ASN A 78 -10.62 -2.52 -7.82
N SER A 79 -10.72 -2.23 -9.12
CA SER A 79 -10.07 -1.09 -9.79
C SER A 79 -8.54 -1.06 -9.67
N LEU A 80 -7.86 -2.21 -9.56
CA LEU A 80 -6.40 -2.26 -9.59
C LEU A 80 -5.85 -1.85 -10.97
N LEU A 81 -5.02 -0.80 -11.02
CA LEU A 81 -4.33 -0.39 -12.25
C LEU A 81 -3.00 -1.10 -12.41
N ALA A 82 -2.24 -1.19 -11.33
CA ALA A 82 -0.93 -1.81 -11.32
C ALA A 82 -0.59 -2.33 -9.92
N ARG A 83 0.24 -3.37 -9.87
CA ARG A 83 0.97 -3.77 -8.66
C ARG A 83 2.41 -4.08 -9.03
N ILE A 84 3.34 -3.60 -8.23
CA ILE A 84 4.78 -3.69 -8.48
C ILE A 84 5.38 -4.46 -7.33
N LEU A 85 6.05 -5.57 -7.63
CA LEU A 85 6.75 -6.34 -6.62
C LEU A 85 7.96 -5.54 -6.13
N ILE A 86 8.01 -5.24 -4.83
CA ILE A 86 9.10 -4.45 -4.26
C ILE A 86 9.97 -5.25 -3.30
N ALA A 87 9.44 -6.29 -2.65
CA ALA A 87 10.24 -7.09 -1.73
C ALA A 87 9.71 -8.51 -1.48
N LYS A 88 10.60 -9.36 -0.96
CA LYS A 88 10.23 -10.59 -0.27
C LYS A 88 9.93 -10.26 1.18
N VAL A 89 8.88 -10.83 1.76
CA VAL A 89 8.59 -10.68 3.19
C VAL A 89 9.33 -11.79 3.94
N GLU A 90 10.16 -11.39 4.90
CA GLU A 90 10.95 -12.30 5.75
C GLU A 90 10.26 -12.50 7.12
N ASP A 91 9.63 -11.45 7.65
CA ASP A 91 8.85 -11.50 8.90
C ASP A 91 7.54 -10.72 8.76
N LEU A 92 6.43 -11.45 8.58
CA LEU A 92 5.10 -10.86 8.41
C LEU A 92 4.60 -10.13 9.65
N THR A 93 4.88 -10.65 10.84
CA THR A 93 4.42 -10.08 12.11
C THR A 93 5.12 -8.74 12.36
N ARG A 94 6.44 -8.69 12.11
CA ARG A 94 7.23 -7.47 12.18
C ARG A 94 6.81 -6.45 11.15
N LEU A 95 6.64 -6.88 9.89
CA LEU A 95 6.15 -6.02 8.81
C LEU A 95 4.79 -5.40 9.19
N THR A 96 3.84 -6.22 9.64
CA THR A 96 2.50 -5.75 10.02
C THR A 96 2.56 -4.78 11.21
N THR A 97 3.39 -5.06 12.20
CA THR A 97 3.62 -4.15 13.34
C THR A 97 4.18 -2.80 12.88
N ILE A 98 5.11 -2.80 11.93
CA ILE A 98 5.65 -1.56 11.34
C ILE A 98 4.55 -0.80 10.62
N LEU A 99 3.77 -1.44 9.75
CA LEU A 99 2.72 -0.74 8.99
C LEU A 99 1.66 -0.11 9.92
N ARG A 100 1.30 -0.80 11.00
CA ARG A 100 0.37 -0.29 12.03
C ARG A 100 0.93 0.91 12.81
N SER A 101 2.25 1.02 12.94
CA SER A 101 2.88 2.10 13.69
C SER A 101 3.17 3.36 12.86
N VAL A 102 3.04 3.28 11.52
CA VAL A 102 3.22 4.44 10.64
C VAL A 102 2.11 5.47 10.94
N PRO A 103 2.45 6.71 11.34
CA PRO A 103 1.46 7.71 11.70
C PRO A 103 0.49 8.06 10.55
N VAL A 104 -0.79 8.18 10.91
CA VAL A 104 -1.82 8.79 10.06
C VAL A 104 -2.01 10.24 10.54
N VAL A 105 -1.68 11.19 9.68
CA VAL A 105 -1.67 12.62 10.04
C VAL A 105 -2.95 13.28 9.54
N GLN A 106 -3.69 13.89 10.47
CA GLN A 106 -4.87 14.72 10.16
C GLN A 106 -4.47 16.17 9.92
N ASP A 107 -5.37 16.93 9.29
CA ASP A 107 -5.30 18.39 9.15
C ASP A 107 -4.03 18.95 8.47
N ASP A 108 -3.21 18.09 7.86
CA ASP A 108 -2.07 18.50 7.04
C ASP A 108 -2.47 18.54 5.55
N PRO A 109 -2.50 19.75 4.93
CA PRO A 109 -2.91 19.91 3.53
C PRO A 109 -1.94 19.26 2.54
N ASN A 110 -0.73 18.85 2.96
CA ASN A 110 0.25 18.15 2.14
C ASN A 110 0.26 16.62 2.35
N TRP A 111 -0.42 16.13 3.38
CA TRP A 111 -0.44 14.70 3.70
C TRP A 111 -1.43 13.92 2.84
N ARG A 112 -1.00 12.76 2.32
CA ARG A 112 -1.73 11.94 1.34
C ARG A 112 -1.44 10.45 1.55
N CYS A 113 -2.18 9.57 0.88
CA CYS A 113 -1.86 8.13 0.88
C CYS A 113 -0.44 7.83 0.38
N ARG A 114 0.07 8.59 -0.60
CA ARG A 114 1.46 8.46 -1.06
C ARG A 114 2.51 8.85 -0.01
N THR A 115 2.22 9.81 0.88
CA THR A 115 3.17 10.17 1.95
C THR A 115 3.20 9.08 3.01
N TRP A 116 2.06 8.48 3.34
CA TRP A 116 2.03 7.28 4.19
C TRP A 116 2.83 6.12 3.60
N ILE A 117 2.69 5.85 2.29
CA ILE A 117 3.48 4.80 1.61
C ILE A 117 4.98 5.11 1.68
N ALA A 118 5.39 6.33 1.36
CA ALA A 118 6.80 6.72 1.41
C ALA A 118 7.40 6.55 2.82
N THR A 119 6.66 6.95 3.86
CA THR A 119 7.07 6.75 5.26
C THR A 119 7.15 5.26 5.59
N ALA A 120 6.15 4.46 5.24
CA ALA A 120 6.14 3.02 5.48
C ALA A 120 7.35 2.32 4.85
N LEU A 121 7.68 2.65 3.60
CA LEU A 121 8.85 2.10 2.92
C LEU A 121 10.15 2.54 3.59
N SER A 122 10.28 3.80 4.00
CA SER A 122 11.48 4.27 4.71
C SER A 122 11.66 3.61 6.08
N VAL A 123 10.57 3.33 6.80
CA VAL A 123 10.66 2.59 8.08
C VAL A 123 11.04 1.13 7.85
N LEU A 124 10.47 0.46 6.83
CA LEU A 124 10.84 -0.91 6.46
C LEU A 124 12.30 -1.03 6.02
N GLU A 125 12.81 -0.05 5.28
CA GLU A 125 14.21 0.01 4.88
C GLU A 125 15.14 0.13 6.09
N ARG A 126 14.85 1.06 7.02
CA ARG A 126 15.62 1.22 8.27
C ARG A 126 15.53 0.00 9.17
N ASP A 127 14.39 -0.69 9.17
CA ASP A 127 14.19 -1.91 9.95
C ASP A 127 15.13 -3.05 9.49
N GLY A 128 15.29 -3.21 8.17
CA GLY A 128 16.23 -4.14 7.55
C GLY A 128 15.98 -5.62 7.86
N LYS A 129 14.85 -5.98 8.49
CA LYS A 129 14.56 -7.34 8.99
C LYS A 129 13.19 -7.86 8.58
N ALA A 130 12.21 -6.97 8.34
CA ALA A 130 10.87 -7.33 7.91
C ALA A 130 10.82 -7.85 6.45
N VAL A 131 11.72 -7.36 5.60
CA VAL A 131 11.78 -7.68 4.17
C VAL A 131 13.22 -8.02 3.73
N GLY A 132 13.35 -8.70 2.60
CA GLY A 132 14.65 -9.05 2.03
C GLY A 132 15.43 -7.84 1.50
N THR A 133 16.76 -7.98 1.37
CA THR A 133 17.71 -6.89 1.10
C THR A 133 18.08 -6.69 -0.38
N SER A 134 17.36 -7.32 -1.31
CA SER A 134 17.66 -7.20 -2.74
C SER A 134 17.38 -5.78 -3.26
N GLN A 135 18.32 -5.20 -3.99
CA GLN A 135 18.17 -3.90 -4.67
C GLN A 135 18.14 -4.11 -6.20
N LEU A 136 17.44 -3.22 -6.92
CA LEU A 136 17.53 -3.13 -8.37
C LEU A 136 18.86 -2.44 -8.71
N ASN A 137 19.73 -3.14 -9.45
CA ASN A 137 20.97 -2.60 -10.00
C ASN A 137 20.74 -1.96 -11.36
#